data_AF-A0A671EB37-F1
#
_entry.id   AF-A0A671EB37-F1
#
_cell.length_a   1.000
_cell.length_b   1.000
_cell.length_c   1.000
_cell.angle_alpha   90.00
_cell.angle_beta   90.00
_cell.angle_gamma   90.00
#
_symmetry.space_group_name_H-M   'P 1'
#
loop_
_entity.id
_entity.type
_entity.pdbx_description
1 polymer ?
#
loop_
_entity_poly.entity_id
_entity_poly.type
_entity_poly.pdbx_seq_one_letter_code
_entity_poly.pdbx_strand_id
1 'polypeptide(L)'
;MWAVPETDETVAEFIKRTVLKIPMTKMMTILKAWDFFSENQLQTVNFPKRKESLAQDLVLLCEENCVSLNEAALVDIIYTQFHQCTTFSIAHLHTHKGMNYFKIKDK
;
A
#
# COMPACT_ATOMS: atom_id res chain seq x y z
N MET A 1 -26.87 -9.11 14.81
CA MET A 1 -26.41 -8.28 13.69
C MET A 1 -25.17 -7.56 14.20
N TRP A 2 -23.99 -8.12 13.98
CA TRP A 2 -22.74 -7.46 14.39
C TRP A 2 -22.42 -6.41 13.32
N ALA A 3 -22.19 -5.17 13.75
CA ALA A 3 -21.78 -4.10 12.86
C ALA A 3 -20.40 -4.47 12.31
N VAL A 4 -20.28 -4.57 10.99
CA VAL A 4 -18.97 -4.57 10.33
C VAL A 4 -18.37 -3.19 10.64
N PRO A 5 -17.18 -3.10 11.26
CA PRO A 5 -16.55 -1.80 11.43
C PRO A 5 -16.30 -1.24 10.04
N GLU A 6 -17.01 -0.17 9.70
CA GLU A 6 -16.80 0.53 8.45
C GLU A 6 -15.37 1.07 8.45
N THR A 7 -14.56 0.57 7.53
CA THR A 7 -13.30 1.21 7.17
C THR A 7 -13.59 2.67 6.86
N ASP A 8 -12.82 3.57 7.47
CA ASP A 8 -12.94 5.00 7.18
C ASP A 8 -12.88 5.24 5.67
N GLU A 9 -13.86 5.96 5.11
CA GLU A 9 -13.97 6.21 3.66
C GLU A 9 -12.65 6.77 3.07
N THR A 10 -11.91 7.55 3.87
CA THR A 10 -10.60 8.09 3.49
C THR A 10 -9.55 6.99 3.36
N VAL A 11 -9.57 5.98 4.23
CA VAL A 11 -8.68 4.82 4.18
C VAL A 11 -9.00 3.96 2.96
N ALA A 12 -10.28 3.70 2.70
CA ALA A 12 -10.72 2.97 1.52
C ALA A 12 -10.32 3.69 0.22
N GLU A 13 -10.51 5.01 0.14
CA GLU A 13 -10.09 5.80 -1.02
C GLU A 13 -8.55 5.79 -1.17
N PHE A 14 -7.81 5.91 -0.07
CA PHE A 14 -6.36 5.84 -0.07
C PHE A 14 -5.85 4.51 -0.65
N ILE A 15 -6.39 3.38 -0.17
CA ILE A 15 -6.02 2.05 -0.65
C ILE A 15 -6.35 1.92 -2.13
N LYS A 16 -7.57 2.32 -2.54
CA LYS A 16 -7.99 2.31 -3.94
C LYS A 16 -7.01 3.07 -4.83
N ARG A 17 -6.64 4.30 -4.46
CA ARG A 17 -5.69 5.14 -5.22
C ARG A 17 -4.30 4.49 -5.28
N THR A 18 -3.82 3.90 -4.19
CA THR A 18 -2.52 3.22 -4.14
C THR A 18 -2.50 1.98 -5.03
N VAL A 19 -3.52 1.12 -4.95
CA VAL A 19 -3.67 -0.06 -5.81
C VAL A 19 -3.75 0.34 -7.29
N LEU A 20 -4.48 1.41 -7.61
CA LEU A 20 -4.56 1.94 -8.98
C LEU A 20 -3.23 2.48 -9.51
N LYS A 21 -2.23 2.78 -8.68
CA LYS A 21 -0.87 3.13 -9.14
C LYS A 21 -0.05 1.88 -9.49
N ILE A 22 -0.27 0.76 -8.80
CA ILE A 22 0.53 -0.46 -8.97
C ILE A 22 0.35 -1.05 -10.38
N PRO A 23 1.42 -1.25 -11.18
CA PRO A 23 1.30 -1.97 -12.45
C PRO A 23 0.77 -3.39 -12.23
N MET A 24 -0.13 -3.87 -13.11
CA MET A 24 -0.71 -5.22 -12.99
C MET A 24 0.35 -6.32 -12.89
N THR A 25 1.46 -6.18 -13.62
CA THR A 25 2.58 -7.12 -13.61
C THR A 25 3.30 -7.20 -12.26
N LYS A 26 3.18 -6.18 -11.40
CA LYS A 26 3.79 -6.11 -10.06
C LYS A 26 2.77 -6.29 -8.94
N MET A 27 1.47 -6.40 -9.27
CA MET A 27 0.37 -6.43 -8.30
C MET A 27 0.57 -7.52 -7.24
N MET A 28 0.72 -8.77 -7.69
CA MET A 28 0.89 -9.91 -6.79
C MET A 28 2.16 -9.78 -5.93
N THR A 29 3.24 -9.27 -6.50
CA THR A 29 4.51 -9.08 -5.78
C THR A 29 4.36 -8.05 -4.66
N ILE A 30 3.69 -6.93 -4.93
CA ILE A 30 3.48 -5.89 -3.91
C ILE A 30 2.51 -6.38 -2.83
N LEU A 31 1.42 -7.05 -3.22
CA LEU A 31 0.45 -7.59 -2.24
C LEU A 31 1.07 -8.66 -1.34
N LYS A 32 1.94 -9.53 -1.87
CA LYS A 32 2.71 -10.49 -1.05
C LYS A 32 3.71 -9.78 -0.13
N ALA A 33 4.41 -8.76 -0.63
CA ALA A 33 5.36 -7.99 0.19
C ALA A 33 4.66 -7.16 1.28
N TRP A 34 3.40 -6.80 1.07
CA TRP A 34 2.59 -6.09 2.06
C TRP A 34 2.22 -6.98 3.26
N ASP A 35 2.15 -8.30 3.06
CA ASP A 35 1.92 -9.32 4.11
C ASP A 35 0.65 -9.08 4.96
N PHE A 36 -0.28 -8.25 4.47
CA PHE A 36 -1.56 -7.99 5.11
C PHE A 36 -2.59 -9.09 4.80
N PHE A 37 -2.56 -9.60 3.56
CA PHE A 37 -3.44 -10.69 3.14
C PHE A 37 -2.73 -12.04 3.29
N SER A 38 -3.42 -13.02 3.88
CA SER A 38 -2.96 -14.41 3.84
C SER A 38 -2.92 -14.94 2.40
N GLU A 39 -2.09 -15.95 2.13
CA GLU A 39 -2.00 -16.57 0.79
C GLU A 39 -3.36 -17.10 0.30
N ASN A 40 -4.19 -17.65 1.21
CA ASN A 40 -5.53 -18.12 0.88
C ASN A 40 -6.43 -16.98 0.39
N GLN A 41 -6.36 -15.82 1.04
CA GLN A 41 -7.12 -14.62 0.62
C GLN A 41 -6.60 -14.07 -0.71
N LEU A 42 -5.30 -14.13 -0.97
CA LEU A 42 -4.75 -13.75 -2.28
C LEU A 42 -5.19 -14.69 -3.40
N GLN A 43 -5.39 -15.97 -3.11
CA GLN A 43 -5.85 -16.95 -4.10
C GLN A 43 -7.32 -16.77 -4.51
N THR A 44 -8.17 -16.25 -3.62
CA THR A 44 -9.59 -15.98 -3.93
C THR A 44 -9.75 -14.73 -4.79
N VAL A 45 -8.76 -13.82 -4.78
CA VAL A 45 -8.78 -12.62 -5.61
C VAL A 45 -8.58 -12.97 -7.09
N ASN A 46 -9.61 -12.73 -7.89
CA ASN A 46 -9.54 -12.89 -9.34
C ASN A 46 -8.66 -11.78 -9.98
N PHE A 47 -7.37 -12.02 -10.18
CA PHE A 47 -6.44 -11.08 -10.82
C PHE A 47 -6.63 -10.83 -12.34
N PRO A 48 -7.06 -11.78 -13.19
CA PRO A 48 -7.26 -11.54 -14.61
C PRO A 48 -8.54 -10.73 -14.92
N LYS A 49 -8.70 -9.56 -14.28
CA LYS A 49 -9.80 -8.61 -14.50
C LYS A 49 -9.30 -7.18 -14.66
N ARG A 50 -10.20 -6.26 -15.02
CA ARG A 50 -9.87 -4.84 -15.15
C ARG A 50 -9.39 -4.28 -13.82
N LYS A 51 -8.40 -3.40 -13.89
CA LYS A 51 -7.69 -2.85 -12.73
C LYS A 51 -8.62 -2.16 -11.73
N GLU A 52 -9.64 -1.47 -12.21
CA GLU A 52 -10.64 -0.80 -11.36
C GLU A 52 -11.46 -1.81 -10.56
N SER A 53 -11.94 -2.88 -11.20
CA SER A 53 -12.66 -3.96 -10.51
C SER A 53 -11.75 -4.69 -9.52
N LEU A 54 -10.46 -4.87 -9.84
CA LEU A 54 -9.49 -5.41 -8.89
C LEU A 54 -9.28 -4.50 -7.68
N ALA A 55 -9.18 -3.19 -7.90
CA ALA A 55 -9.06 -2.24 -6.81
C ALA A 55 -10.28 -2.26 -5.88
N GLN A 56 -11.49 -2.41 -6.44
CA GLN A 56 -12.71 -2.56 -5.64
C GLN A 56 -12.68 -3.84 -4.80
N ASP A 57 -12.37 -4.99 -5.41
CA ASP A 57 -12.33 -6.26 -4.67
C ASP A 57 -11.25 -6.27 -3.58
N LEU A 58 -10.10 -5.64 -3.83
CA LEU A 58 -9.05 -5.50 -2.82
C LEU A 58 -9.44 -4.54 -1.70
N VAL A 59 -10.19 -3.47 -1.99
CA VAL A 59 -10.74 -2.59 -0.95
C VAL A 59 -11.71 -3.38 -0.08
N LEU A 60 -12.69 -4.05 -0.67
CA LEU A 60 -13.66 -4.89 0.06
C LEU A 60 -12.96 -5.90 0.98
N LEU A 61 -11.94 -6.59 0.45
CA LEU A 61 -11.14 -7.53 1.24
C LEU A 61 -10.40 -6.83 2.40
N CYS A 62 -9.95 -5.59 2.23
CA CYS A 62 -9.39 -4.80 3.33
C CYS A 62 -10.43 -4.42 4.39
N GLU A 63 -11.66 -4.09 3.98
CA GLU A 63 -12.76 -3.76 4.88
C GLU A 63 -13.15 -4.97 5.73
N GLU A 64 -13.28 -6.14 5.10
CA GLU A 64 -13.55 -7.42 5.78
C GLU A 64 -12.50 -7.77 6.83
N ASN A 65 -11.24 -7.39 6.59
CA ASN A 65 -10.12 -7.60 7.49
C ASN A 65 -9.84 -6.40 8.43
N CYS A 66 -10.73 -5.40 8.45
CA CYS A 66 -10.65 -4.24 9.35
C CYS A 66 -9.32 -3.47 9.25
N VAL A 67 -8.83 -3.22 8.03
CA VAL A 67 -7.54 -2.55 7.82
C VAL A 67 -7.46 -1.21 8.55
N SER A 68 -6.36 -0.98 9.26
CA SER A 68 -6.07 0.31 9.87
C SER A 68 -5.36 1.25 8.89
N LEU A 69 -5.39 2.56 9.18
CA LEU A 69 -4.63 3.55 8.40
C LEU A 69 -3.12 3.22 8.35
N ASN A 70 -2.56 2.70 9.46
CA ASN A 70 -1.14 2.35 9.53
C ASN A 70 -0.82 1.18 8.59
N GLU A 71 -1.66 0.15 8.57
CA GLU A 71 -1.50 -0.99 7.66
C GLU A 71 -1.68 -0.54 6.20
N ALA A 72 -2.68 0.30 5.93
CA ALA A 72 -2.89 0.89 4.62
C ALA A 72 -1.66 1.69 4.15
N ALA A 73 -1.04 2.48 5.02
CA ALA A 73 0.14 3.26 4.66
C ALA A 73 1.34 2.40 4.21
N LEU A 74 1.46 1.17 4.72
CA LEU A 74 2.54 0.26 4.34
C LEU A 74 2.53 -0.08 2.84
N VAL A 75 1.35 -0.23 2.21
CA VAL A 75 1.29 -0.55 0.77
C VAL A 75 1.83 0.59 -0.11
N ASP A 76 1.65 1.85 0.28
CA ASP A 76 2.20 3.01 -0.47
C ASP A 76 3.72 3.12 -0.27
N ILE A 77 4.22 2.81 0.93
CA ILE A 77 5.65 2.75 1.22
C ILE A 77 6.31 1.65 0.38
N ILE A 78 5.76 0.44 0.39
CA ILE A 78 6.26 -0.69 -0.39
C ILE A 78 6.21 -0.34 -1.88
N TYR A 79 5.08 0.14 -2.38
CA TYR A 79 4.99 0.59 -3.77
C TYR A 79 6.09 1.60 -4.13
N THR A 80 6.31 2.62 -3.29
CA THR A 80 7.35 3.63 -3.49
C THR A 80 8.76 3.01 -3.54
N GLN A 81 9.07 2.04 -2.68
CA GLN A 81 10.36 1.34 -2.70
C GLN A 81 10.59 0.55 -3.99
N PHE A 82 9.55 -0.08 -4.53
CA PHE A 82 9.60 -0.81 -5.81
C PHE A 82 9.59 0.11 -7.03
N HIS A 83 9.28 1.40 -6.86
CA HIS A 83 9.19 2.43 -7.89
C HIS A 83 10.17 3.57 -7.63
N GLN A 84 11.47 3.25 -7.52
CA GLN A 84 12.58 4.21 -7.27
C GLN A 84 12.74 5.35 -8.30
N CYS A 85 11.83 5.48 -9.27
CA CYS A 85 11.77 6.57 -10.25
C CYS A 85 11.06 7.81 -9.69
N THR A 86 11.30 8.16 -8.42
CA THR A 86 10.84 9.44 -7.85
C THR A 86 12.08 10.26 -7.50
N THR A 87 12.04 11.57 -7.72
CA THR A 87 13.10 12.47 -7.26
C THR A 87 13.08 12.49 -5.73
N PHE A 88 14.25 12.32 -5.13
CA PHE A 88 14.43 12.41 -3.68
C PHE A 88 15.41 13.53 -3.37
N SER A 89 15.08 14.35 -2.38
CA SER A 89 16.04 15.24 -1.75
C SER A 89 16.92 14.47 -0.76
N ILE A 90 18.18 14.89 -0.68
CA ILE A 90 19.13 14.41 0.33
C ILE A 90 19.22 15.49 1.40
N ALA A 91 18.90 15.15 2.65
CA ALA A 91 19.07 16.04 3.78
C ALA A 91 20.32 15.65 4.59
N HIS A 92 21.07 16.66 5.03
CA HIS A 92 22.26 16.49 5.86
C HIS A 92 21.90 16.81 7.32
N LEU A 93 22.09 15.84 8.21
CA LEU A 93 21.92 16.05 9.66
C LEU A 93 23.28 15.94 10.35
N HIS A 94 23.68 17.03 11.02
CA HIS A 94 24.84 17.05 11.89
C HIS A 94 24.45 16.53 13.28
N THR A 95 25.04 15.41 13.69
CA THR A 95 24.92 14.91 15.07
C THR A 95 26.25 15.07 15.80
N HIS A 96 26.22 15.18 17.13
CA HIS A 96 27.42 15.28 17.98
C HIS A 96 28.38 14.07 17.82
N LYS A 97 27.94 12.98 17.17
CA LYS A 97 28.72 11.74 16.97
C LYS A 97 29.05 11.42 15.51
N GLY A 98 28.76 12.32 14.56
CA GLY A 98 29.10 12.13 13.14
C GLY A 98 27.98 12.52 12.16
N MET A 99 28.28 12.45 10.86
CA MET A 99 27.37 12.76 9.76
C MET A 99 26.47 11.56 9.43
N ASN A 100 25.15 11.78 9.39
CA ASN A 100 24.18 10.80 8.90
C ASN A 100 23.43 11.35 7.68
N TYR A 101 23.25 10.51 6.67
CA TYR A 101 22.55 10.85 5.43
C TYR A 101 21.15 10.24 5.44
N PHE A 102 20.14 11.05 5.13
CA PHE A 102 18.76 10.59 4.99
C PHE A 102 18.21 11.01 3.63
N LYS A 103 17.51 10.08 2.98
CA LYS A 103 16.85 10.29 1.69
C LYS A 103 15.38 10.62 1.96
N ILE A 104 14.95 11.81 1.56
CA ILE A 104 13.62 12.35 1.80
C ILE A 104 12.89 12.45 0.46
N LYS A 105 11.61 12.07 0.43
CA LYS A 105 10.75 12.19 -0.75
C LYS A 105 10.19 13.61 -0.79
N ASP A 106 10.37 14.32 -1.91
CA ASP A 106 9.69 15.60 -2.15
C ASP A 106 8.20 15.35 -2.46
N LYS A 107 7.34 16.23 -1.96
CA LYS A 107 5.88 16.15 -2.02
C LYS A 107 5.33 16.49 -3.40
#